data_AF-A0A9E2MEU4-F1
#
_entry.id   AF-A0A9E2MEU4-F1
#
_cell.length_a   1.000
_cell.length_b   1.000
_cell.length_c   1.000
_cell.angle_alpha   90.00
_cell.angle_beta   90.00
_cell.angle_gamma   90.00
#
_symmetry.space_group_name_H-M   'P 1'
#
loop_
_entity.id
_entity.type
_entity.pdbx_description
1 polymer ?
#
loop_
_entity_poly.entity_id
_entity_poly.type
_entity_poly.pdbx_seq_one_letter_code
_entity_poly.pdbx_strand_id
1 'polypeptide(L)'
;LQAAMGTTLDAPSAPTNLKAMVENETVQLTWAPGDSRTLSYIVIKKTDTGLLSSETQQFNNIKKTLIIDSSLQQGEEYTFSVIGVDKYGIKSAPSASVQVKLKDKK
;
A
#
# COMPACT_ATOMS: atom_id res chain seq x y z
N LEU A 1 -18.13 35.40 -22.32
CA LEU A 1 -16.80 34.88 -21.96
C LEU A 1 -17.01 33.50 -21.36
N GLN A 2 -16.61 32.45 -22.06
CA GLN A 2 -16.80 31.05 -21.67
C GLN A 2 -15.93 30.75 -20.44
N ALA A 3 -16.54 30.31 -19.33
CA ALA A 3 -15.79 29.80 -18.19
C ALA A 3 -15.08 28.50 -18.60
N ALA A 4 -13.77 28.45 -18.44
CA ALA A 4 -12.99 27.23 -18.58
C ALA A 4 -13.36 26.31 -17.41
N MET A 5 -14.17 25.27 -17.68
CA MET A 5 -14.36 24.18 -16.73
C MET A 5 -13.04 23.39 -16.72
N GLY A 6 -12.20 23.66 -15.72
CA GLY A 6 -11.02 22.83 -15.47
C GLY A 6 -11.51 21.42 -15.13
N THR A 7 -11.36 20.48 -16.07
CA THR A 7 -11.53 19.07 -15.76
C THR A 7 -10.35 18.69 -14.89
N THR A 8 -10.51 18.74 -13.57
CA THR A 8 -9.61 18.03 -12.66
C THR A 8 -9.62 16.57 -13.09
N LEU A 9 -8.47 16.04 -13.50
CA LEU A 9 -8.33 14.61 -13.75
C LEU A 9 -8.78 13.87 -12.48
N ASP A 10 -9.86 13.09 -12.59
CA ASP A 10 -10.32 12.28 -11.47
C ASP A 10 -9.22 11.30 -11.08
N ALA A 11 -8.91 11.28 -9.77
CA ALA A 11 -7.95 10.36 -9.20
C ALA A 11 -8.30 8.92 -9.59
N PRO A 12 -7.30 8.05 -9.83
CA PRO A 12 -7.57 6.64 -10.08
C PRO A 12 -8.27 6.02 -8.86
N SER A 13 -9.08 5.00 -9.10
CA SER A 13 -9.70 4.23 -8.01
C SER A 13 -8.63 3.52 -7.17
N ALA A 14 -8.89 3.43 -5.86
CA ALA A 14 -7.98 2.80 -4.91
C ALA A 14 -7.77 1.31 -5.24
N PRO A 15 -6.55 0.77 -5.08
CA PRO A 15 -6.29 -0.66 -5.15
C PRO A 15 -7.22 -1.45 -4.24
N THR A 16 -7.60 -2.65 -4.67
CA THR A 16 -8.54 -3.52 -3.94
C THR A 16 -7.91 -4.87 -3.66
N ASN A 17 -8.60 -5.71 -2.87
CA ASN A 17 -8.15 -7.07 -2.57
C ASN A 17 -6.71 -7.15 -2.02
N LEU A 18 -6.31 -6.17 -1.21
CA LEU A 18 -5.03 -6.23 -0.52
C LEU A 18 -5.03 -7.44 0.42
N LYS A 19 -4.06 -8.32 0.24
CA LYS A 19 -3.84 -9.52 1.03
C LYS A 19 -2.40 -9.57 1.49
N ALA A 20 -2.19 -9.99 2.73
CA ALA A 20 -0.87 -10.27 3.28
C ALA A 20 -0.74 -11.77 3.57
N MET A 21 0.38 -12.35 3.16
CA MET A 21 0.76 -13.72 3.48
C MET A 21 2.14 -13.69 4.14
N VAL A 22 2.24 -14.19 5.37
CA VAL A 22 3.50 -14.28 6.09
C VAL A 22 4.12 -15.64 5.81
N GLU A 23 5.37 -15.65 5.34
CA GLU A 23 6.14 -16.86 5.09
C GLU A 23 7.60 -16.63 5.47
N ASN A 24 8.17 -17.48 6.33
CA ASN A 24 9.58 -17.43 6.73
C ASN A 24 10.07 -16.02 7.12
N GLU A 25 9.34 -15.34 8.01
CA GLU A 25 9.66 -13.97 8.49
C GLU A 25 9.57 -12.87 7.43
N THR A 26 9.09 -13.20 6.24
CA THR A 26 8.76 -12.24 5.18
C THR A 26 7.24 -12.10 5.06
N VAL A 27 6.78 -10.95 4.60
CA VAL A 27 5.39 -10.75 4.19
C VAL A 27 5.31 -10.53 2.70
N GLN A 28 4.49 -11.34 2.06
CA GLN A 28 4.09 -11.15 0.68
C GLN A 28 2.76 -10.41 0.65
N LEU A 29 2.76 -9.21 0.07
CA LEU A 29 1.56 -8.41 -0.16
C LEU A 29 1.14 -8.54 -1.61
N THR A 30 -0.13 -8.83 -1.83
CA THR A 30 -0.76 -8.89 -3.16
C THR A 30 -2.01 -8.02 -3.18
N TRP A 31 -2.30 -7.40 -4.32
CA TRP A 31 -3.51 -6.61 -4.50
C TRP A 31 -4.01 -6.68 -5.94
N ALA A 32 -5.17 -6.10 -6.20
CA ALA A 32 -5.71 -5.86 -7.52
C ALA A 32 -5.65 -4.36 -7.86
N PRO A 33 -5.42 -3.98 -9.13
CA PRO A 33 -5.59 -2.59 -9.56
C PRO A 33 -7.02 -2.13 -9.26
N GLY A 34 -7.16 -0.91 -8.75
CA GLY A 34 -8.47 -0.27 -8.64
C GLY A 34 -8.96 0.26 -9.97
N ASP A 35 -8.02 0.70 -10.82
CA ASP A 35 -8.27 1.33 -12.11
C ASP A 35 -7.24 0.86 -13.13
N SER A 36 -7.67 0.68 -14.38
CA SER A 36 -6.80 0.39 -15.53
C SER A 36 -5.75 1.47 -15.81
N ARG A 37 -5.98 2.70 -15.36
CA ARG A 37 -5.07 3.84 -15.52
C ARG A 37 -3.88 3.81 -14.55
N THR A 38 -3.92 2.97 -13.51
CA THR A 38 -2.85 2.84 -12.54
C THR A 38 -1.61 2.21 -13.18
N LEU A 39 -0.48 2.91 -13.15
CA LEU A 39 0.80 2.45 -13.71
C LEU A 39 1.80 2.01 -12.65
N SER A 40 1.70 2.53 -11.44
CA SER A 40 2.55 2.14 -10.32
C SER A 40 1.80 2.23 -9.00
N TYR A 41 2.41 1.67 -7.96
CA TYR A 41 1.87 1.61 -6.63
C TYR A 41 2.85 2.16 -5.61
N ILE A 42 2.28 2.73 -4.55
CA ILE A 42 2.98 3.13 -3.34
C ILE A 42 2.44 2.23 -2.22
N VAL A 43 3.29 1.40 -1.64
CA VAL A 43 2.92 0.59 -0.48
C VAL A 43 3.33 1.35 0.78
N ILE A 44 2.36 1.63 1.64
CA ILE A 44 2.57 2.26 2.94
C ILE A 44 2.63 1.15 3.98
N LYS A 45 3.75 1.05 4.68
CA LYS A 45 3.95 0.19 5.85
C LYS A 45 3.96 1.07 7.08
N LYS A 46 3.03 0.84 7.99
CA LYS A 46 3.05 1.44 9.32
C LYS A 46 3.44 0.37 10.33
N THR A 47 4.52 0.59 11.07
CA THR A 47 5.00 -0.30 12.12
C THR A 47 4.65 0.32 13.47
N ASP A 48 3.99 -0.43 14.34
CA ASP A 48 3.76 -0.02 15.72
C ASP A 48 4.88 -0.59 16.60
N THR A 49 5.77 0.30 17.04
CA THR A 49 7.04 -0.02 17.76
C THR A 49 6.92 0.08 19.27
N GLY A 50 5.69 0.19 19.78
CA GLY A 50 5.39 0.35 21.20
C GLY A 50 4.22 1.30 21.45
N LEU A 51 3.85 1.43 22.72
CA LEU A 51 2.61 2.07 23.20
C LEU A 51 2.29 3.48 22.64
N LEU A 52 3.29 4.24 22.17
CA LEU A 52 3.11 5.62 21.67
C LEU A 52 3.93 5.93 20.41
N SER A 53 4.59 4.93 19.79
CA SER A 53 5.52 5.16 18.69
C SER A 53 5.15 4.32 17.48
N SER A 54 4.86 4.99 16.37
CA SER A 54 4.65 4.32 15.08
C SER A 54 5.57 4.89 14.02
N GLU A 55 6.19 4.02 13.25
CA GLU A 55 7.01 4.37 12.11
C GLU A 55 6.19 4.17 10.82
N THR A 56 6.36 5.06 9.85
CA THR A 56 5.71 4.92 8.53
C THR A 56 6.76 4.92 7.44
N GLN A 57 6.80 3.83 6.68
CA GLN A 57 7.68 3.63 5.55
C GLN A 57 6.86 3.54 4.25
N GLN A 58 7.40 4.07 3.15
CA GLN A 58 6.76 4.04 1.84
C GLN A 58 7.65 3.38 0.79
N PHE A 59 7.14 2.34 0.15
CA PHE A 59 7.76 1.69 -1.00
C PHE A 59 7.12 2.27 -2.26
N ASN A 60 7.88 3.09 -2.99
CA ASN A 60 7.40 3.83 -4.15
C ASN A 60 7.74 3.09 -5.46
N ASN A 61 7.06 3.46 -6.55
CA ASN A 61 7.33 3.00 -7.91
C ASN A 61 7.20 1.48 -8.11
N ILE A 62 6.33 0.81 -7.35
CA ILE A 62 6.08 -0.62 -7.50
C ILE A 62 5.22 -0.81 -8.76
N LYS A 63 5.75 -1.47 -9.79
CA LYS A 63 5.02 -1.68 -11.07
C LYS A 63 4.19 -2.96 -11.10
N LYS A 64 4.45 -3.89 -10.17
CA LYS A 64 3.70 -5.14 -10.03
C LYS A 64 2.62 -4.96 -8.97
N THR A 65 1.64 -5.86 -8.94
CA THR A 65 0.64 -5.93 -7.89
C THR A 65 1.05 -6.85 -6.74
N LEU A 66 2.37 -6.93 -6.50
CA LEU A 66 3.05 -7.82 -5.58
C LEU A 66 4.28 -7.11 -5.02
N ILE A 67 4.46 -7.14 -3.70
CA ILE A 67 5.74 -6.84 -3.05
C ILE A 67 6.02 -7.92 -1.99
N ILE A 68 7.30 -8.23 -1.80
CA ILE A 68 7.77 -9.05 -0.69
C ILE A 68 8.60 -8.13 0.19
N ASP A 69 8.20 -8.00 1.45
CA ASP A 69 8.94 -7.25 2.46
C ASP A 69 9.50 -8.23 3.50
N SER A 70 10.82 -8.22 3.68
CA SER A 70 11.56 -9.06 4.63
C SER A 70 12.05 -8.27 5.85
N SER A 71 11.61 -7.02 6.03
CA SER A 71 12.01 -6.15 7.15
C SER A 71 11.04 -6.23 8.33
N LEU A 72 10.43 -7.40 8.56
CA LEU A 72 9.51 -7.61 9.68
C LEU A 72 10.29 -8.21 10.87
N GLN A 73 9.99 -7.71 12.06
CA GLN A 73 10.54 -8.14 13.33
C GLN A 73 9.45 -8.81 14.16
N GLN A 74 9.85 -9.79 14.98
CA GLN A 74 8.92 -10.50 15.86
C GLN A 74 8.43 -9.56 16.97
N GLY A 75 7.18 -9.74 17.41
CA GLY A 75 6.55 -8.92 18.45
C GLY A 75 5.87 -7.64 17.95
N GLU A 76 6.30 -7.12 16.80
CA GLU A 76 5.79 -5.89 16.18
C GLU A 76 4.48 -6.10 15.41
N GLU A 77 3.65 -5.06 15.35
CA GLU A 77 2.44 -5.05 14.51
C GLU A 77 2.62 -4.13 13.31
N TYR A 78 2.33 -4.65 12.13
CA TYR A 78 2.47 -3.95 10.86
C TYR A 78 1.12 -3.74 10.21
N THR A 79 0.81 -2.52 9.81
CA THR A 79 -0.35 -2.19 8.99
C THR A 79 0.10 -1.78 7.59
N PHE A 80 -0.39 -2.48 6.57
CA PHE A 80 -0.08 -2.19 5.18
C PHE A 80 -1.29 -1.62 4.45
N SER A 81 -1.06 -0.61 3.63
CA SER A 81 -2.03 -0.10 2.65
C SER A 81 -1.34 0.22 1.32
N VAL A 82 -2.10 0.24 0.23
CA VAL A 82 -1.54 0.46 -1.11
C VAL A 82 -2.28 1.61 -1.80
N ILE A 83 -1.52 2.50 -2.41
CA ILE A 83 -2.01 3.61 -3.22
C ILE A 83 -1.63 3.34 -4.68
N GLY A 84 -2.59 3.49 -5.59
CA GLY A 84 -2.33 3.48 -7.03
C GLY A 84 -1.91 4.86 -7.53
N VAL A 85 -1.00 4.90 -8.51
CA VAL A 85 -0.51 6.12 -9.16
C VAL A 85 -0.68 5.97 -10.67
N ASP A 86 -1.27 6.95 -11.32
CA ASP A 86 -1.46 6.95 -12.76
C ASP A 86 -0.25 7.50 -13.55
N LYS A 87 -0.39 7.57 -14.87
CA LYS A 87 0.64 8.11 -15.78
C LYS A 87 0.96 9.59 -15.60
N TYR A 88 0.08 10.34 -14.95
CA TYR A 88 0.25 11.76 -14.63
C TYR A 88 0.78 11.97 -13.21
N GLY A 89 1.05 10.89 -12.47
CA GLY A 89 1.49 10.95 -11.08
C GLY A 89 0.36 11.18 -10.07
N ILE A 90 -0.91 11.08 -10.51
CA ILE A 90 -2.07 11.28 -9.65
C ILE A 90 -2.27 10.04 -8.78
N LYS A 91 -2.33 10.26 -7.46
CA LYS A 91 -2.49 9.21 -6.46
C LYS A 91 -3.97 8.93 -6.18
N SER A 92 -4.31 7.65 -6.05
CA SER A 92 -5.61 7.22 -5.53
C SER A 92 -5.73 7.46 -4.03
N ALA A 93 -6.91 7.23 -3.48
CA ALA A 93 -7.04 6.94 -2.06
C ALA A 93 -6.28 5.64 -1.68
N PRO A 94 -5.88 5.45 -0.41
CA PRO A 94 -5.33 4.18 0.06
C PRO A 94 -6.36 3.05 -0.08
N SER A 95 -5.89 1.83 -0.33
CA SER A 95 -6.68 0.61 -0.22
C SER A 95 -7.18 0.41 1.21
N ALA A 96 -8.07 -0.56 1.38
CA ALA A 96 -8.27 -1.16 2.71
C ALA A 96 -6.93 -1.63 3.28
N SER A 97 -6.72 -1.42 4.58
CA SER A 97 -5.49 -1.82 5.26
C SER A 97 -5.54 -3.27 5.67
N VAL A 98 -4.38 -3.94 5.65
CA VAL A 98 -4.20 -5.28 6.25
C VAL A 98 -3.22 -5.21 7.39
N GLN A 99 -3.55 -5.86 8.50
CA GLN A 99 -2.68 -5.97 9.67
C GLN A 99 -1.94 -7.30 9.63
N VAL A 100 -0.67 -7.26 9.99
CA VAL A 100 0.25 -8.38 9.96
C VAL A 100 1.05 -8.36 11.24
N LYS A 101 1.09 -9.51 11.91
CA LYS A 101 1.93 -9.73 13.09
C LYS A 101 2.70 -11.03 12.87
N LEU A 102 4.02 -10.97 12.99
CA LEU A 102 4.83 -12.19 13.01
C LEU A 102 4.50 -12.94 14.31
N LYS A 103 3.95 -14.14 14.18
CA LYS A 103 3.78 -15.05 15.32
C LYS A 103 5.09 -15.79 15.55
N ASP A 104 5.45 -16.00 16.81
CA ASP A 104 6.56 -16.89 17.18
C ASP A 104 6.38 -18.26 16.53
N LYS A 105 7.46 -18.82 15.97
CA LYS A 105 7.49 -20.24 15.58
C LYS A 105 7.32 -21.06 16.87
N LYS A 106 6.17 -21.72 16.99
CA LYS A 106 5.91 -22.69 18.06
C LYS A 106 6.82 -23.90 17.95
#